data_AF-A0A936SCE1-F1
#
_entry.id   AF-A0A936SCE1-F1
#
_cell.length_a   1.000
_cell.length_b   1.000
_cell.length_c   1.000
_cell.angle_alpha   90.00
_cell.angle_beta   90.00
_cell.angle_gamma   90.00
#
_symmetry.space_group_name_H-M   'P 1'
#
loop_
_entity.id
_entity.type
_entity.pdbx_description
1 polymer ?
#
loop_
_entity_poly.entity_id
_entity_poly.type
_entity_poly.pdbx_seq_one_letter_code
_entity_poly.pdbx_strand_id
1 'polypeptide(L)'
;MPFPAVAITYLGPSSDSSDLPALEVAEKILSQGESSRLYDNLVYKQQIAQEASFTIDNKVDGGLLYFSAIASEGNTAKALDTSLLAQVTLIQRRGVTANELAKAKNQLVAGAIRGREDNDSKAIAIERAIAYRHDPMAVNSAVQELQAVTAADVQRVMRKYFKANNRVVIYYTNDGGAK
;
A
#
# COMPACT_ATOMS: atom_id res chain seq x y z
N MET A 1 5.56 10.74 -25.64
CA MET A 1 4.97 11.63 -24.62
C MET A 1 4.72 10.79 -23.37
N PRO A 2 5.13 11.21 -22.17
CA PRO A 2 4.86 10.45 -20.93
C PRO A 2 3.35 10.40 -20.67
N PHE A 3 2.75 9.26 -20.33
CA PHE A 3 1.29 9.18 -20.15
C PHE A 3 0.81 10.00 -18.93
N PRO A 4 -0.44 10.51 -18.91
CA PRO A 4 -1.01 11.12 -17.72
C PRO A 4 -0.92 10.18 -16.52
N ALA A 5 -0.66 10.73 -15.33
CA ALA A 5 -0.51 9.94 -14.11
C ALA A 5 -1.13 10.64 -12.92
N VAL A 6 -1.44 9.89 -11.87
CA VAL A 6 -1.88 10.43 -10.59
C VAL A 6 -1.03 9.87 -9.47
N ALA A 7 -0.66 10.72 -8.52
CA ALA A 7 -0.14 10.33 -7.22
C ALA A 7 -1.07 10.85 -6.13
N ILE A 8 -1.44 9.98 -5.19
CA ILE A 8 -2.34 10.30 -4.09
C ILE A 8 -1.65 9.93 -2.79
N THR A 9 -1.29 10.93 -2.00
CA THR A 9 -0.51 10.75 -0.77
C THR A 9 -1.31 11.13 0.45
N TYR A 10 -1.22 10.31 1.49
CA TYR A 10 -1.80 10.56 2.81
C TYR A 10 -0.69 10.56 3.86
N LEU A 11 -0.89 11.30 4.96
CA LEU A 11 -0.05 11.12 6.14
C LEU A 11 -0.36 9.76 6.77
N GLY A 12 0.68 8.95 6.89
CA GLY A 12 0.67 7.66 7.57
C GLY A 12 1.12 7.76 9.03
N PRO A 13 1.14 6.63 9.74
CA PRO A 13 1.67 6.59 11.09
C PRO A 13 3.20 6.69 11.13
N SER A 14 3.76 6.90 12.32
CA SER A 14 5.18 6.67 12.63
C SER A 14 5.58 5.20 12.45
N SER A 15 6.88 4.95 12.34
CA SER A 15 7.45 3.63 12.07
C SER A 15 7.30 2.60 13.21
N ASP A 16 6.92 3.03 14.41
CA ASP A 16 6.68 2.18 15.59
C ASP A 16 5.20 1.86 15.83
N SER A 17 4.31 2.36 14.96
CA SER A 17 2.87 2.19 15.11
C SER A 17 2.40 0.75 14.99
N SER A 18 1.55 0.32 15.91
CA SER A 18 0.88 -0.99 15.88
C SER A 18 -0.09 -1.16 14.68
N ASP A 19 -0.35 -0.10 13.92
CA ASP A 19 -1.19 -0.16 12.72
C ASP A 19 -0.43 -0.62 11.47
N LEU A 20 0.91 -0.61 11.50
CA LEU A 20 1.73 -0.95 10.34
C LEU A 20 1.49 -2.36 9.79
N PRO A 21 1.38 -3.43 10.59
CA PRO A 21 1.10 -4.76 10.06
C PRO A 21 -0.21 -4.83 9.27
N ALA A 22 -1.24 -4.11 9.73
CA ALA A 22 -2.52 -4.05 9.02
C ALA A 22 -2.44 -3.22 7.72
N LEU A 23 -1.61 -2.17 7.71
CA LEU A 23 -1.33 -1.39 6.50
C LEU A 23 -0.52 -2.21 5.47
N GLU A 24 0.49 -2.96 5.90
CA GLU A 24 1.29 -3.84 5.03
C GLU A 24 0.41 -4.93 4.38
N VAL A 25 -0.51 -5.51 5.15
CA VAL A 25 -1.53 -6.43 4.60
C VAL A 25 -2.40 -5.71 3.57
N ALA A 26 -2.84 -4.47 3.83
CA ALA A 26 -3.60 -3.68 2.87
C ALA A 26 -2.79 -3.41 1.58
N GLU A 27 -1.50 -3.10 1.70
CA GLU A 27 -0.56 -2.93 0.58
C GLU A 27 -0.53 -4.16 -0.32
N LYS A 28 -0.37 -5.35 0.26
CA LYS A 28 -0.38 -6.59 -0.54
C LYS A 28 -1.71 -6.84 -1.24
N ILE A 29 -2.84 -6.60 -0.57
CA ILE A 29 -4.17 -6.78 -1.16
C ILE A 29 -4.39 -5.79 -2.32
N LEU A 30 -3.95 -4.55 -2.15
CA LEU A 30 -4.16 -3.49 -3.13
C LEU A 30 -3.20 -3.59 -4.31
N SER A 31 -1.97 -4.06 -4.14
CA SER A 31 -0.91 -3.87 -5.16
C SER A 31 -0.03 -5.06 -5.48
N GLN A 32 -0.09 -6.17 -4.73
CA GLN A 32 0.82 -7.30 -5.01
C GLN A 32 0.33 -8.17 -6.18
N GLY A 33 0.93 -7.94 -7.35
CA GLY A 33 0.78 -8.77 -8.55
C GLY A 33 -0.59 -8.65 -9.23
N GLU A 34 -0.82 -9.51 -10.21
CA GLU A 34 -1.99 -9.43 -11.12
C GLU A 34 -3.34 -9.69 -10.44
N SER A 35 -3.32 -10.37 -9.29
CA SER A 35 -4.53 -10.61 -8.50
C SER A 35 -4.89 -9.48 -7.54
N SER A 36 -4.07 -8.43 -7.47
CA SER A 36 -4.30 -7.31 -6.56
C SER A 36 -5.50 -6.48 -7.02
N ARG A 37 -6.19 -5.83 -6.09
CA ARG A 37 -7.40 -5.06 -6.43
C ARG A 37 -7.14 -3.94 -7.43
N LEU A 38 -5.99 -3.26 -7.33
CA LEU A 38 -5.67 -2.17 -8.25
C LEU A 38 -5.36 -2.70 -9.65
N TYR A 39 -4.61 -3.79 -9.77
CA TYR A 39 -4.35 -4.40 -11.07
C TYR A 39 -5.63 -4.94 -11.70
N ASP A 40 -6.36 -5.82 -11.00
CA ASP A 40 -7.59 -6.45 -11.52
C ASP A 40 -8.60 -5.39 -11.97
N ASN A 41 -8.75 -4.30 -11.20
CA ASN A 41 -9.75 -3.30 -11.50
C ASN A 41 -9.30 -2.27 -12.53
N LEU A 42 -8.15 -1.61 -12.35
CA LEU A 42 -7.74 -0.47 -13.20
C LEU A 42 -7.04 -0.94 -14.49
N VAL A 43 -6.26 -2.02 -14.42
CA VAL A 43 -5.46 -2.52 -15.55
C VAL A 43 -6.26 -3.55 -16.35
N TYR A 44 -6.78 -4.59 -15.69
CA TYR A 44 -7.44 -5.70 -16.40
C TYR A 44 -8.89 -5.39 -16.79
N LYS A 45 -9.75 -4.99 -15.85
CA LYS A 45 -11.20 -4.80 -16.10
C LYS A 45 -11.54 -3.49 -16.80
N GLN A 46 -11.04 -2.38 -16.27
CA GLN A 46 -11.34 -1.05 -16.83
C GLN A 46 -10.40 -0.66 -17.96
N GLN A 47 -9.19 -1.24 -18.01
CA GLN A 47 -8.16 -0.90 -18.99
C GLN A 47 -7.82 0.59 -19.05
N ILE A 48 -7.95 1.30 -17.92
CA ILE A 48 -7.68 2.74 -17.81
C ILE A 48 -6.26 3.04 -17.31
N ALA A 49 -5.56 2.03 -16.78
CA ALA A 49 -4.21 2.15 -16.26
C ALA A 49 -3.26 1.14 -16.92
N GLN A 50 -2.01 1.55 -17.12
CA GLN A 50 -0.91 0.63 -17.43
C GLN A 50 -0.37 0.00 -16.15
N GLU A 51 -0.32 0.79 -15.08
CA GLU A 51 0.08 0.34 -13.75
C GLU A 51 -0.68 1.13 -12.68
N ALA A 52 -0.88 0.50 -11.53
CA ALA A 52 -1.44 1.13 -10.34
C ALA A 52 -0.88 0.44 -9.10
N SER A 53 -0.44 1.21 -8.11
CA SER A 53 0.16 0.69 -6.89
C SER A 53 -0.21 1.53 -5.67
N PHE A 54 0.02 0.94 -4.51
CA PHE A 54 -0.05 1.48 -3.17
C PHE A 54 1.26 1.09 -2.50
N THR A 55 1.87 2.03 -1.79
CA THR A 55 3.11 1.79 -1.08
C THR A 55 3.12 2.58 0.21
N ILE A 56 3.74 1.98 1.21
CA ILE A 56 3.97 2.58 2.52
C ILE A 56 5.43 3.05 2.58
N ASP A 57 5.64 4.35 2.76
CA ASP A 57 6.96 4.94 3.05
C ASP A 57 7.02 5.26 4.55
N ASN A 58 7.52 4.31 5.34
CA ASN A 58 7.64 4.44 6.78
C ASN A 58 8.78 5.40 7.15
N LYS A 59 8.48 6.39 7.99
CA LYS A 59 9.46 7.31 8.58
C LYS A 59 9.24 7.43 10.08
N VAL A 60 10.31 7.77 10.81
CA VAL A 60 10.31 7.85 12.28
C VAL A 60 9.28 8.88 12.77
N ASP A 61 9.29 10.11 12.23
CA ASP A 61 8.43 11.21 12.70
C ASP A 61 7.04 11.27 12.03
N GLY A 62 6.73 10.32 11.14
CA GLY A 62 5.48 10.27 10.38
C GLY A 62 5.70 9.80 8.94
N GLY A 63 5.17 8.62 8.61
CA GLY A 63 5.28 8.02 7.28
C GLY A 63 4.31 8.61 6.25
N LEU A 64 4.46 8.18 5.00
CA LEU A 64 3.55 8.47 3.90
C LEU A 64 2.89 7.20 3.40
N LEU A 65 1.60 7.28 3.11
CA LEU A 65 0.85 6.25 2.41
C LEU A 65 0.54 6.81 1.04
N TYR A 66 1.17 6.29 -0.01
CA TYR A 66 1.03 6.85 -1.34
C TYR A 66 0.53 5.82 -2.35
N PHE A 67 -0.43 6.23 -3.14
CA PHE A 67 -0.86 5.53 -4.33
C PHE A 67 -0.28 6.21 -5.57
N SER A 68 0.02 5.42 -6.59
CA SER A 68 0.32 5.93 -7.92
C SER A 68 -0.43 5.12 -8.98
N ALA A 69 -0.74 5.76 -10.10
CA ALA A 69 -1.21 5.08 -11.29
C ALA A 69 -0.81 5.85 -12.56
N ILE A 70 -0.47 5.12 -13.61
CA ILE A 70 -0.17 5.66 -14.95
C ILE A 70 -1.31 5.28 -15.88
N ALA A 71 -1.84 6.26 -16.62
CA ALA A 71 -2.96 6.06 -17.52
C ALA A 71 -2.57 5.19 -18.71
N SER A 72 -3.51 4.37 -19.18
CA SER A 72 -3.45 3.84 -20.54
C SER A 72 -3.76 4.94 -21.57
N GLU A 73 -3.52 4.64 -22.84
CA GLU A 73 -3.77 5.58 -23.93
C GLU A 73 -5.23 6.06 -23.93
N GLY A 74 -5.44 7.36 -24.13
CA GLY A 74 -6.76 7.99 -24.15
C GLY A 74 -7.41 8.21 -22.78
N ASN A 75 -6.80 7.75 -21.68
CA ASN A 75 -7.33 7.91 -20.32
C ASN A 75 -6.71 9.10 -19.56
N THR A 76 -7.43 9.57 -18.54
CA THR A 76 -7.07 10.77 -17.78
C THR A 76 -6.63 10.45 -16.36
N ALA A 77 -5.77 11.29 -15.79
CA ALA A 77 -5.36 11.18 -14.40
C ALA A 77 -6.55 11.28 -13.41
N LYS A 78 -7.63 11.99 -13.78
CA LYS A 78 -8.86 12.09 -12.98
C LYS A 78 -9.69 10.79 -12.98
N ALA A 79 -9.70 10.06 -14.10
CA ALA A 79 -10.34 8.74 -14.16
C ALA A 79 -9.61 7.74 -13.25
N LEU A 80 -8.26 7.77 -13.26
CA LEU A 80 -7.44 6.96 -12.36
C LEU A 80 -7.74 7.25 -10.89
N ASP A 81 -7.74 8.53 -10.49
CA ASP A 81 -8.06 8.96 -9.13
C ASP A 81 -9.40 8.39 -8.67
N THR A 82 -10.44 8.59 -9.49
CA THR A 82 -11.79 8.12 -9.17
C THR A 82 -11.84 6.61 -8.95
N SER A 83 -11.25 5.83 -9.85
CA SER A 83 -11.26 4.37 -9.75
C SER A 83 -10.38 3.84 -8.62
N LEU A 84 -9.25 4.49 -8.35
CA LEU A 84 -8.38 4.13 -7.23
C LEU A 84 -9.08 4.35 -5.89
N LEU A 85 -9.70 5.52 -5.70
CA LEU A 85 -10.47 5.82 -4.49
C LEU A 85 -11.70 4.93 -4.31
N ALA A 86 -12.28 4.44 -5.41
CA ALA A 86 -13.35 3.46 -5.34
C ALA A 86 -12.87 2.15 -4.67
N GLN A 87 -11.64 1.70 -4.95
CA GLN A 87 -11.06 0.52 -4.29
C GLN A 87 -10.79 0.75 -2.80
N VAL A 88 -10.26 1.92 -2.45
CA VAL A 88 -10.10 2.35 -1.05
C VAL A 88 -11.45 2.34 -0.32
N THR A 89 -12.46 2.96 -0.92
CA THR A 89 -13.83 3.05 -0.38
C THR A 89 -14.46 1.66 -0.22
N LEU A 90 -14.20 0.75 -1.16
CA LEU A 90 -14.72 -0.61 -1.10
C LEU A 90 -14.17 -1.37 0.12
N ILE A 91 -12.87 -1.25 0.40
CA ILE A 91 -12.28 -1.83 1.63
C ILE A 91 -12.87 -1.14 2.87
N GLN A 92 -12.97 0.18 2.88
CA GLN A 92 -13.56 0.91 4.00
C GLN A 92 -15.01 0.46 4.30
N ARG A 93 -15.83 0.19 3.28
CA ARG A 93 -17.24 -0.18 3.46
C ARG A 93 -17.46 -1.67 3.68
N ARG A 94 -16.84 -2.52 2.88
CA ARG A 94 -17.11 -3.97 2.82
C ARG A 94 -15.98 -4.83 3.37
N GLY A 95 -14.82 -4.24 3.68
CA GLY A 95 -13.65 -4.97 4.14
C GLY A 95 -12.97 -5.75 3.02
N VAL A 96 -12.19 -6.73 3.45
CA VAL A 96 -11.47 -7.68 2.60
C VAL A 96 -12.00 -9.09 2.83
N THR A 97 -11.94 -9.92 1.80
CA THR A 97 -12.35 -11.32 1.89
C THR A 97 -11.33 -12.14 2.68
N ALA A 98 -11.75 -13.28 3.21
CA ALA A 98 -10.86 -14.21 3.89
C ALA A 98 -9.70 -14.69 2.98
N ASN A 99 -9.97 -14.89 1.69
CA ASN A 99 -8.97 -15.32 0.73
C ASN A 99 -7.93 -14.24 0.45
N GLU A 100 -8.35 -12.99 0.27
CA GLU A 100 -7.42 -11.86 0.12
C GLU A 100 -6.53 -11.70 1.35
N LEU A 101 -7.13 -11.78 2.55
CA LEU A 101 -6.39 -11.67 3.81
C LEU A 101 -5.38 -12.82 3.97
N ALA A 102 -5.81 -14.06 3.78
CA ALA A 102 -4.94 -15.23 3.90
C ALA A 102 -3.79 -15.18 2.89
N LYS A 103 -4.07 -14.81 1.63
CA LYS A 103 -3.05 -14.66 0.60
C LYS A 103 -2.01 -13.60 0.97
N ALA A 104 -2.46 -12.41 1.35
CA ALA A 104 -1.57 -11.30 1.72
C ALA A 104 -0.68 -11.67 2.91
N LYS A 105 -1.25 -12.26 3.96
CA LYS A 105 -0.51 -12.73 5.13
C LYS A 105 0.52 -13.79 4.77
N ASN A 106 0.15 -14.77 3.95
CA ASN A 106 1.08 -15.81 3.50
C ASN A 106 2.26 -15.22 2.72
N GLN A 107 2.01 -14.23 1.84
CA GLN A 107 3.07 -13.55 1.10
C GLN A 107 4.02 -12.77 2.01
N LEU A 108 3.49 -12.04 2.99
CA LEU A 108 4.29 -11.27 3.95
C LEU A 108 5.11 -12.20 4.85
N VAL A 109 4.50 -13.24 5.42
CA VAL A 109 5.18 -14.21 6.28
C VAL A 109 6.26 -14.97 5.51
N ALA A 110 5.97 -15.42 4.28
CA ALA A 110 6.98 -16.08 3.47
C ALA A 110 8.15 -15.13 3.11
N GLY A 111 7.88 -13.85 2.87
CA GLY A 111 8.91 -12.84 2.66
C GLY A 111 9.77 -12.64 3.91
N ALA A 112 9.15 -12.54 5.09
CA ALA A 112 9.84 -12.39 6.36
C ALA A 112 10.70 -13.61 6.72
N ILE A 113 10.23 -14.83 6.43
CA ILE A 113 11.00 -16.07 6.65
C ILE A 113 12.20 -16.13 5.70
N ARG A 114 12.00 -15.85 4.41
CA ARG A 114 13.10 -15.80 3.43
C ARG A 114 14.17 -14.76 3.80
N GLY A 115 13.76 -13.61 4.33
CA GLY A 115 14.67 -12.60 4.87
C GLY A 115 15.48 -13.06 6.09
N ARG A 116 15.18 -14.22 6.68
CA ARG A 116 15.94 -14.86 7.76
C ARG A 116 16.83 -16.01 7.26
N GLU A 117 16.94 -16.26 5.97
CA GLU A 117 17.80 -17.32 5.43
C GLU A 117 19.24 -16.82 5.22
N ASP A 118 19.39 -15.55 4.84
CA ASP A 118 20.68 -14.91 4.58
C ASP A 118 21.13 -13.98 5.73
N ASN A 119 22.44 -13.86 5.93
CA ASN A 119 23.03 -13.06 7.00
C ASN A 119 22.85 -11.55 6.78
N ASP A 120 22.95 -11.07 5.54
CA ASP A 120 22.77 -9.66 5.20
C ASP A 120 21.31 -9.23 5.44
N SER A 121 20.37 -10.04 4.98
CA SER A 121 18.94 -9.83 5.22
C SER A 121 18.56 -9.80 6.71
N LYS A 122 19.20 -10.64 7.55
CA LYS A 122 19.05 -10.57 9.02
C LYS A 122 19.61 -9.29 9.61
N ALA A 123 20.81 -8.89 9.17
CA ALA A 123 21.44 -7.66 9.65
C ALA A 123 20.56 -6.45 9.35
N ILE A 124 20.04 -6.34 8.12
CA ILE A 124 19.09 -5.29 7.72
C ILE A 124 17.81 -5.34 8.55
N ALA A 125 17.27 -6.53 8.84
CA ALA A 125 16.07 -6.65 9.66
C ALA A 125 16.28 -6.18 11.10
N ILE A 126 17.43 -6.48 11.70
CA ILE A 126 17.82 -6.00 13.04
C ILE A 126 18.08 -4.49 13.02
N GLU A 127 18.81 -4.00 12.01
CA GLU A 127 19.07 -2.57 11.81
C GLU A 127 17.75 -1.78 11.77
N ARG A 128 16.79 -2.23 10.97
CA ARG A 128 15.45 -1.61 10.89
C ARG A 128 14.70 -1.67 12.21
N ALA A 129 14.79 -2.79 12.94
CA ALA A 129 14.16 -2.92 14.26
C ALA A 129 14.74 -1.89 15.26
N ILE A 130 16.05 -1.69 15.26
CA ILE A 130 16.71 -0.67 16.07
C ILE A 130 16.33 0.75 15.61
N ALA A 131 16.40 1.02 14.30
CA ALA A 131 16.18 2.36 13.75
C ALA A 131 14.73 2.84 13.91
N TYR A 132 13.76 1.94 13.74
CA TYR A 132 12.35 2.30 13.67
C TYR A 132 11.55 1.97 14.92
N ARG A 133 11.98 0.97 15.70
CA ARG A 133 11.27 0.49 16.90
C ARG A 133 12.10 0.62 18.17
N HIS A 134 13.35 1.09 18.06
CA HIS A 134 14.28 1.25 19.18
C HIS A 134 14.49 -0.04 19.99
N ASP A 135 14.26 -1.20 19.37
CA ASP A 135 14.39 -2.52 20.00
C ASP A 135 14.87 -3.56 18.97
N PRO A 136 16.09 -4.13 19.11
CA PRO A 136 16.57 -5.18 18.21
C PRO A 136 15.74 -6.47 18.31
N MET A 137 15.05 -6.72 19.42
CA MET A 137 14.24 -7.93 19.61
C MET A 137 12.90 -7.86 18.87
N ALA A 138 12.47 -6.67 18.44
CA ALA A 138 11.23 -6.49 17.69
C ALA A 138 11.20 -7.27 16.35
N VAL A 139 12.37 -7.63 15.79
CA VAL A 139 12.44 -8.51 14.61
C VAL A 139 11.80 -9.87 14.86
N ASN A 140 11.77 -10.32 16.12
CA ASN A 140 11.25 -11.64 16.50
C ASN A 140 9.71 -11.68 16.52
N SER A 141 9.04 -10.56 16.80
CA SER A 141 7.57 -10.49 16.87
C SER A 141 6.91 -10.20 15.52
N ALA A 142 7.64 -9.71 14.52
CA ALA A 142 7.10 -9.28 13.23
C ALA A 142 6.19 -10.32 12.55
N VAL A 143 6.59 -11.60 12.54
CA VAL A 143 5.78 -12.69 11.95
C VAL A 143 4.48 -12.88 12.72
N GLN A 144 4.53 -12.84 14.04
CA GLN A 144 3.35 -13.00 14.89
C GLN A 144 2.40 -11.81 14.75
N GLU A 145 2.93 -10.59 14.67
CA GLU A 145 2.16 -9.36 14.43
C GLU A 145 1.40 -9.43 13.10
N LEU A 146 2.08 -9.86 12.02
CA LEU A 146 1.45 -10.09 10.72
C LEU A 146 0.39 -11.20 10.76
N GLN A 147 0.66 -12.29 11.47
CA GLN A 147 -0.30 -13.39 11.63
C GLN A 147 -1.51 -13.02 12.49
N ALA A 148 -1.40 -12.04 13.38
CA ALA A 148 -2.50 -11.57 14.20
C ALA A 148 -3.48 -10.66 13.45
N VAL A 149 -3.08 -10.06 12.32
CA VAL A 149 -3.93 -9.14 11.55
C VAL A 149 -5.24 -9.79 11.13
N THR A 150 -6.35 -9.11 11.42
CA THR A 150 -7.70 -9.49 11.02
C THR A 150 -8.23 -8.62 9.87
N ALA A 151 -9.30 -9.06 9.21
CA ALA A 151 -9.98 -8.24 8.19
C ALA A 151 -10.55 -6.94 8.78
N ALA A 152 -10.95 -6.96 10.06
CA ALA A 152 -11.44 -5.78 10.77
C ALA A 152 -10.30 -4.76 11.00
N ASP A 153 -9.08 -5.22 11.29
CA ASP A 153 -7.92 -4.33 11.43
C ASP A 153 -7.59 -3.64 10.12
N VAL A 154 -7.58 -4.38 9.01
CA VAL A 154 -7.40 -3.82 7.67
C VAL A 154 -8.46 -2.76 7.40
N GLN A 155 -9.74 -3.07 7.62
CA GLN A 155 -10.82 -2.10 7.42
C GLN A 155 -10.67 -0.87 8.32
N ARG A 156 -10.26 -1.06 9.58
CA ARG A 156 -10.04 0.01 10.56
C ARG A 156 -8.93 0.95 10.10
N VAL A 157 -7.76 0.44 9.70
CA VAL A 157 -6.66 1.31 9.23
C VAL A 157 -7.02 2.01 7.92
N MET A 158 -7.75 1.33 7.03
CA MET A 158 -8.24 1.94 5.80
C MET A 158 -9.21 3.10 6.08
N ARG A 159 -10.02 3.04 7.15
CA ARG A 159 -10.88 4.16 7.59
C ARG A 159 -10.12 5.24 8.36
N LYS A 160 -9.07 4.85 9.10
CA LYS A 160 -8.30 5.76 9.96
C LYS A 160 -7.45 6.73 9.14
N TYR A 161 -6.69 6.23 8.17
CA TYR A 161 -5.66 7.02 7.48
C TYR A 161 -6.13 7.63 6.15
N PHE A 162 -7.00 6.94 5.41
CA PHE A 162 -7.39 7.36 4.05
C PHE A 162 -8.64 8.24 4.05
N LYS A 163 -8.48 9.45 4.60
CA LYS A 163 -9.53 10.47 4.69
C LYS A 163 -9.30 11.58 3.69
N ALA A 164 -10.39 12.18 3.17
CA ALA A 164 -10.31 13.26 2.20
C ALA A 164 -9.55 14.51 2.72
N ASN A 165 -9.63 14.79 4.02
CA ASN A 165 -8.95 15.91 4.67
C ASN A 165 -7.49 15.62 5.06
N ASN A 166 -6.97 14.43 4.75
CA ASN A 166 -5.60 14.02 5.04
C ASN A 166 -4.88 13.59 3.75
N ARG A 167 -5.12 14.30 2.64
CA ARG A 167 -4.72 13.85 1.31
C ARG A 167 -4.20 14.97 0.42
N VAL A 168 -3.11 14.70 -0.27
CA VAL A 168 -2.59 15.49 -1.39
C VAL A 168 -2.75 14.68 -2.67
N VAL A 169 -3.25 15.31 -3.73
CA VAL A 169 -3.40 14.69 -5.05
C VAL A 169 -2.57 15.49 -6.05
N ILE A 170 -1.68 14.79 -6.76
CA ILE A 170 -0.86 15.34 -7.83
C ILE A 170 -1.34 14.71 -9.13
N TYR A 171 -1.84 15.54 -10.04
CA TYR A 171 -2.13 15.12 -11.40
C TYR A 171 -0.96 15.51 -12.29
N TYR A 172 -0.39 14.52 -12.96
CA TYR A 172 0.51 14.73 -14.07
C TYR A 172 -0.31 14.68 -15.36
N THR A 173 -0.42 15.81 -16.04
CA THR A 173 -1.14 15.93 -17.32
C THR A 173 -0.16 16.23 -18.44
N ASN A 174 -0.43 15.67 -19.62
CA ASN A 174 0.18 16.13 -20.86
C ASN A 174 -0.59 17.34 -21.38
N ASP A 175 -0.63 18.41 -20.59
CA ASP A 175 -0.96 19.70 -21.17
C ASP A 175 0.31 20.14 -21.89
N GLY A 176 0.46 19.70 -23.15
CA GLY A 176 1.37 20.36 -24.07
C GLY A 176 1.01 21.84 -23.98
N GLY A 177 1.97 22.67 -23.55
CA GLY A 177 1.78 24.09 -23.36
C GLY A 177 1.20 24.74 -24.62
N ALA A 178 -0.12 24.84 -24.67
CA ALA A 178 -0.85 25.72 -25.55
C ALA A 178 -1.13 26.97 -24.71
N LYS A 179 -0.15 27.87 -24.70
CA LYS A 179 -0.43 29.29 -24.70
C LYS A 179 -0.59 29.73 -26.14
#